data_AF-A0A7Y2DPP6-F1
#
_entry.id   AF-A0A7Y2DPP6-F1
#
_cell.length_a   1.000
_cell.length_b   1.000
_cell.length_c   1.000
_cell.angle_alpha   90.00
_cell.angle_beta   90.00
_cell.angle_gamma   90.00
#
_symmetry.space_group_name_H-M   'P 1'
#
loop_
_entity.id
_entity.type
_entity.pdbx_description
1 polymer ?
#
loop_
_entity_poly.entity_id
_entity_poly.type
_entity_poly.pdbx_seq_one_letter_code
_entity_poly.pdbx_strand_id
1 'polypeptide(L)'
;VMEVRRERDWIVDPKGDFVLIADDVLILRGSPDAIPNLRELAGAPLWRAPDLDESGALTDLDRAIDTLVEMKDLSEVAVGLAYSTLVLQDRSLAAEVRHLEDRLDEMNNRLELWVLRAAGGYAGDAAQLRGLLQLGRAAEDIGDQAQQMVWLVEKSTELHPVLGMALGDADDVFLRLPIGSRSAMDGASLEALNLPVEPGYVVLAIERDDRYQYRPRGIAKLKAGDHILATGPEEGQEALAEMAGWRLVEDEDTGEIELEPLAAAD
;
A
#
# COMPACT_ATOMS: atom_id res chain seq x y z
N VAL A 1 10.77 12.43 4.95
CA VAL A 1 11.46 13.18 3.86
C VAL A 1 12.55 12.27 3.34
N MET A 2 12.63 11.98 2.03
CA MET A 2 13.66 11.05 1.54
C MET A 2 15.02 11.73 1.50
N GLU A 3 15.08 12.91 0.90
CA GLU A 3 16.31 13.66 0.71
C GLU A 3 16.04 15.16 0.74
N VAL A 4 17.04 15.93 1.18
CA VAL A 4 17.07 17.39 1.09
C VAL A 4 18.30 17.81 0.32
N ARG A 5 18.07 18.57 -0.76
CA ARG A 5 19.16 19.23 -1.47
C ARG A 5 19.27 20.67 -0.98
N ARG A 6 20.41 20.97 -0.37
CA ARG A 6 20.78 22.32 0.10
C ARG A 6 21.93 22.83 -0.75
N GLU A 7 21.64 23.80 -1.62
CA GLU A 7 22.59 24.30 -2.62
C GLU A 7 23.18 23.16 -3.50
N ARG A 8 24.38 22.68 -3.15
CA ARG A 8 25.10 21.59 -3.82
C ARG A 8 25.18 20.31 -2.99
N ASP A 9 24.81 20.38 -1.72
CA ASP A 9 24.87 19.27 -0.79
C ASP A 9 23.58 18.46 -0.82
N TRP A 10 23.74 17.16 -0.68
CA TRP A 10 22.66 16.18 -0.62
C TRP A 10 22.66 15.55 0.76
N ILE A 11 21.53 15.68 1.45
CA ILE A 11 21.29 15.16 2.78
C ILE A 11 20.26 14.05 2.63
N VAL A 12 20.69 12.82 2.80
CA VAL A 12 19.85 11.62 2.64
C VAL A 12 19.31 11.22 4.00
N ASP A 13 18.03 10.83 4.05
CA ASP A 13 17.32 10.39 5.25
C ASP A 13 17.45 11.36 6.45
N PRO A 14 17.02 12.63 6.31
CA PRO A 14 17.03 13.58 7.42
C PRO A 14 16.04 13.13 8.52
N LYS A 15 16.53 13.11 9.76
CA LYS A 15 15.74 12.74 10.94
C LYS A 15 14.77 13.86 11.36
N GLY A 16 13.83 13.56 12.27
CA GLY A 16 12.75 14.47 12.67
C GLY A 16 13.20 15.78 13.32
N ASP A 17 14.43 15.85 13.83
CA ASP A 17 15.05 17.06 14.38
C ASP A 17 15.76 17.91 13.31
N PHE A 18 15.76 17.48 12.05
CA PHE A 18 16.39 18.19 10.96
C PHE A 18 15.66 19.50 10.64
N VAL A 19 16.40 20.60 10.71
CA VAL A 19 15.86 21.94 10.46
C VAL A 19 15.94 22.29 8.97
N LEU A 20 14.76 22.45 8.37
CA LEU A 20 14.59 23.00 7.02
C LEU A 20 14.87 24.51 7.02
N ILE A 21 15.56 24.98 5.98
CA ILE A 21 15.80 26.41 5.75
C ILE A 21 15.26 26.83 4.38
N ALA A 22 15.20 28.14 4.15
CA ALA A 22 14.82 28.67 2.84
C ALA A 22 15.74 28.11 1.73
N ASP A 23 15.15 27.86 0.56
CA ASP A 23 15.80 27.30 -0.64
C ASP A 23 16.20 25.82 -0.56
N ASP A 24 15.91 25.13 0.54
CA ASP A 24 15.98 23.67 0.58
C ASP A 24 15.01 23.07 -0.45
N VAL A 25 15.49 22.11 -1.24
CA VAL A 25 14.64 21.32 -2.14
C VAL A 25 14.40 19.95 -1.51
N LEU A 26 13.14 19.70 -1.16
CA LEU A 26 12.71 18.45 -0.56
C LEU A 26 12.37 17.43 -1.64
N ILE A 27 12.92 16.22 -1.52
CA ILE A 27 12.46 15.04 -2.24
C ILE A 27 11.70 14.18 -1.24
N LEU A 28 10.42 13.96 -1.52
CA LEU A 28 9.47 13.33 -0.61
C LEU A 28 8.87 12.10 -1.28
N ARG A 29 8.56 11.10 -0.48
CA ARG A 29 7.70 9.96 -0.82
C ARG A 29 6.51 10.01 0.14
N GLY A 30 5.30 9.74 -0.35
CA GLY A 30 4.09 9.74 0.47
C GLY A 30 2.82 9.77 -0.38
N SER A 31 1.67 9.80 0.28
CA SER A 31 0.37 9.85 -0.39
C SER A 31 0.23 11.10 -1.27
N PRO A 32 -0.33 10.99 -2.49
CA PRO A 32 -0.74 12.15 -3.28
C PRO A 32 -1.67 13.11 -2.54
N ASP A 33 -2.48 12.58 -1.61
CA ASP A 33 -3.44 13.37 -0.81
C ASP A 33 -2.74 14.34 0.15
N ALA A 34 -1.48 14.05 0.53
CA ALA A 34 -0.68 14.93 1.38
C ALA A 34 0.02 16.05 0.59
N ILE A 35 0.04 15.99 -0.76
CA ILE A 35 0.73 16.98 -1.60
C ILE A 35 0.23 18.42 -1.34
N PRO A 36 -1.09 18.70 -1.28
CA PRO A 36 -1.57 20.05 -1.01
C PRO A 36 -1.06 20.60 0.33
N ASN A 37 -1.16 19.83 1.41
CA ASN A 37 -0.71 20.22 2.75
C ASN A 37 0.81 20.45 2.78
N LEU A 38 1.60 19.55 2.20
CA LEU A 38 3.05 19.68 2.13
C LEU A 38 3.49 20.92 1.33
N ARG A 39 2.80 21.22 0.23
CA ARG A 39 3.10 22.40 -0.58
C ARG A 39 2.71 23.69 0.12
N GLU A 40 1.61 23.70 0.87
CA GLU A 40 1.24 24.82 1.73
C GLU A 40 2.31 25.07 2.80
N LEU A 41 2.73 24.02 3.52
CA LEU A 41 3.79 24.10 4.54
C LEU A 41 5.12 24.57 3.95
N ALA A 42 5.45 24.14 2.74
CA ALA A 42 6.66 24.55 2.03
C ALA A 42 6.56 25.92 1.35
N GLY A 43 5.41 26.61 1.41
CA GLY A 43 5.17 27.87 0.69
C GLY A 43 5.24 27.72 -0.84
N ALA A 44 5.06 26.51 -1.36
CA ALA A 44 5.12 26.20 -2.78
C ALA A 44 3.78 26.54 -3.49
N PRO A 45 3.79 26.84 -4.81
CA PRO A 45 2.56 27.11 -5.56
C PRO A 45 1.57 25.95 -5.47
N LEU A 46 0.25 26.23 -5.47
CA LEU A 46 -0.78 25.19 -5.47
C LEU A 46 -0.54 24.16 -6.58
N TRP A 47 -0.55 22.88 -6.23
CA TRP A 47 -0.51 21.81 -7.21
C TRP A 47 -1.89 21.65 -7.83
N ARG A 48 -1.93 21.54 -9.17
CA ARG A 48 -3.12 21.11 -9.90
C ARG A 48 -2.76 19.82 -10.61
N ALA A 49 -3.52 18.77 -10.33
CA ALA A 49 -3.45 17.56 -11.12
C ALA A 49 -3.76 17.90 -12.58
N PRO A 50 -3.08 17.27 -13.55
CA PRO A 50 -3.44 17.42 -14.95
C PRO A 50 -4.88 16.95 -15.16
N ASP A 51 -5.66 17.70 -15.94
CA ASP A 51 -7.01 17.33 -16.31
C ASP A 51 -6.96 16.07 -17.19
N LEU A 52 -7.56 14.98 -16.70
CA LEU A 52 -7.79 13.78 -17.50
C LEU A 52 -9.03 14.04 -18.36
N ASP A 53 -8.89 13.96 -19.67
CA ASP A 53 -9.98 14.22 -20.61
C ASP A 53 -10.99 13.05 -20.54
N GLU A 54 -12.12 13.22 -19.84
CA GLU A 54 -13.17 12.19 -19.64
C GLU A 54 -14.03 11.93 -20.91
N SER A 55 -13.45 12.03 -22.11
CA SER A 55 -14.21 11.99 -23.35
C SER A 55 -14.26 10.58 -23.97
N GLY A 56 -15.45 9.97 -23.98
CA GLY A 56 -15.82 8.92 -24.94
C GLY A 56 -16.08 7.50 -24.39
N ALA A 57 -16.49 6.59 -25.29
CA ALA A 57 -16.59 5.17 -24.98
C ALA A 57 -15.18 4.59 -24.74
N LEU A 58 -15.00 3.84 -23.64
CA LEU A 58 -13.74 3.17 -23.27
C LEU A 58 -13.08 2.53 -24.49
N THR A 59 -11.91 3.07 -24.87
CA THR A 59 -11.07 2.50 -25.92
C THR A 59 -10.36 1.26 -25.40
N ASP A 60 -9.80 0.45 -26.30
CA ASP A 60 -8.96 -0.67 -25.88
C ASP A 60 -7.68 -0.20 -25.17
N LEU A 61 -7.22 1.03 -25.46
CA LEU A 61 -6.11 1.65 -24.74
C LEU A 61 -6.50 2.00 -23.30
N ASP A 62 -7.68 2.57 -23.07
CA ASP A 62 -8.16 2.89 -21.72
C ASP A 62 -8.31 1.61 -20.89
N ARG A 63 -8.87 0.54 -21.48
CA ARG A 63 -8.93 -0.78 -20.83
C ARG A 63 -7.56 -1.34 -20.46
N ALA A 64 -6.57 -1.14 -21.32
CA ALA A 64 -5.19 -1.54 -21.04
C ALA A 64 -4.62 -0.75 -19.86
N ILE A 65 -4.81 0.58 -19.85
CA ILE A 65 -4.35 1.45 -18.75
C ILE A 65 -5.04 1.06 -17.44
N ASP A 66 -6.36 0.89 -17.44
CA ASP A 66 -7.12 0.49 -16.25
C ASP A 66 -6.66 -0.87 -15.71
N THR A 67 -6.47 -1.85 -16.61
CA THR A 67 -5.97 -3.18 -16.23
C THR A 67 -4.57 -3.06 -15.62
N LEU A 68 -3.69 -2.24 -16.21
CA LEU A 68 -2.34 -2.03 -15.72
C LEU A 68 -2.31 -1.37 -14.33
N VAL A 69 -3.16 -0.36 -14.10
CA VAL A 69 -3.30 0.29 -12.79
C VAL A 69 -3.75 -0.74 -11.75
N GLU A 70 -4.75 -1.56 -12.08
CA GLU A 70 -5.22 -2.61 -11.17
C GLU A 70 -4.15 -3.68 -10.92
N MET A 71 -3.37 -4.07 -11.94
CA MET A 71 -2.24 -5.00 -11.77
C MET A 71 -1.18 -4.44 -10.82
N LYS A 72 -0.77 -3.18 -11.00
CA LYS A 72 0.16 -2.50 -10.08
C LYS A 72 -0.39 -2.54 -8.66
N ASP A 73 -1.64 -2.14 -8.48
CA ASP A 73 -2.25 -2.03 -7.17
C ASP A 73 -2.37 -3.40 -6.47
N LEU A 74 -2.71 -4.47 -7.20
CA LEU A 74 -2.73 -5.83 -6.68
C LEU A 74 -1.35 -6.40 -6.41
N SER A 75 -0.33 -6.07 -7.22
CA SER A 75 1.05 -6.50 -6.97
C SER A 75 1.61 -5.96 -5.65
N GLU A 76 1.26 -4.72 -5.30
CA GLU A 76 1.62 -4.13 -4.01
C GLU A 76 0.88 -4.79 -2.84
N VAL A 77 -0.39 -5.19 -3.02
CA VAL A 77 -1.13 -5.99 -2.02
C VAL A 77 -0.50 -7.38 -1.88
N ALA A 78 -0.11 -7.99 -3.01
CA ALA A 78 0.85 -9.08 -3.19
C ALA A 78 1.93 -9.11 -2.10
N VAL A 79 2.77 -8.10 -2.21
CA VAL A 79 3.95 -7.91 -1.37
C VAL A 79 3.57 -7.69 0.09
N GLY A 80 2.56 -6.85 0.38
CA GLY A 80 2.16 -6.59 1.77
C GLY A 80 1.59 -7.81 2.48
N LEU A 81 0.80 -8.62 1.77
CA LEU A 81 0.33 -9.92 2.28
C LEU A 81 1.49 -10.90 2.46
N ALA A 82 2.47 -10.92 1.57
CA ALA A 82 3.63 -11.78 1.68
C ALA A 82 4.46 -11.43 2.92
N TYR A 83 4.71 -10.14 3.19
CA TYR A 83 5.35 -9.71 4.43
C TYR A 83 4.54 -10.07 5.67
N SER A 84 3.22 -9.80 5.65
CA SER A 84 2.33 -10.17 6.76
C SER A 84 2.34 -11.67 7.03
N THR A 85 2.40 -12.49 5.98
CA THR A 85 2.50 -13.95 6.08
C THR A 85 3.79 -14.39 6.76
N LEU A 86 4.93 -13.76 6.45
CA LEU A 86 6.22 -14.10 7.05
C LEU A 86 6.26 -13.74 8.54
N VAL A 87 5.71 -12.57 8.91
CA VAL A 87 5.65 -12.09 10.30
C VAL A 87 4.69 -12.94 11.12
N LEU A 88 3.47 -13.15 10.63
CA LEU A 88 2.40 -13.84 11.38
C LEU A 88 2.46 -15.37 11.25
N GLN A 89 3.31 -15.89 10.35
CA GLN A 89 3.37 -17.31 9.98
C GLN A 89 1.99 -17.92 9.61
N ASP A 90 1.10 -17.09 9.05
CA ASP A 90 -0.29 -17.44 8.76
C ASP A 90 -0.44 -18.04 7.35
N ARG A 91 -0.78 -19.34 7.29
CA ARG A 91 -0.95 -20.06 6.02
C ARG A 91 -2.17 -19.61 5.21
N SER A 92 -3.16 -18.98 5.86
CA SER A 92 -4.31 -18.41 5.14
C SER A 92 -3.89 -17.22 4.29
N LEU A 93 -3.02 -16.35 4.82
CA LEU A 93 -2.42 -15.24 4.07
C LEU A 93 -1.53 -15.74 2.93
N ALA A 94 -0.76 -16.82 3.15
CA ALA A 94 0.02 -17.44 2.08
C ALA A 94 -0.85 -17.91 0.91
N ALA A 95 -2.00 -18.52 1.21
CA ALA A 95 -2.95 -18.96 0.19
C ALA A 95 -3.57 -17.76 -0.57
N GLU A 96 -3.76 -16.64 0.12
CA GLU A 96 -4.26 -15.40 -0.47
C GLU A 96 -3.24 -14.74 -1.42
N VAL A 97 -1.96 -14.74 -1.06
CA VAL A 97 -0.88 -14.30 -1.97
C VAL A 97 -0.88 -15.12 -3.26
N ARG A 98 -1.02 -16.45 -3.17
CA ARG A 98 -1.12 -17.31 -4.36
C ARG A 98 -2.33 -16.94 -5.21
N HIS A 99 -3.49 -16.68 -4.60
CA HIS A 99 -4.68 -16.27 -5.34
C HIS A 99 -4.48 -14.95 -6.11
N LEU A 100 -3.73 -14.01 -5.53
CA LEU A 100 -3.39 -12.75 -6.19
C LEU A 100 -2.40 -12.93 -7.35
N GLU A 101 -1.42 -13.83 -7.23
CA GLU A 101 -0.50 -14.16 -8.33
C GLU A 101 -1.25 -14.80 -9.52
N ASP A 102 -2.08 -15.84 -9.28
CA ASP A 102 -2.95 -16.42 -10.31
C ASP A 102 -3.82 -15.35 -11.02
N ARG A 103 -4.28 -14.34 -10.27
CA ARG A 103 -5.08 -13.23 -10.82
C ARG A 103 -4.23 -12.26 -11.64
N LEU A 104 -3.01 -11.94 -11.20
CA LEU A 104 -2.08 -11.07 -11.92
C LEU A 104 -1.68 -11.69 -13.26
N ASP A 105 -1.46 -13.01 -13.31
CA ASP A 105 -1.22 -13.77 -14.53
C ASP A 105 -2.34 -13.60 -15.56
N GLU A 106 -3.58 -13.83 -15.14
CA GLU A 106 -4.75 -13.68 -16.02
C GLU A 106 -4.93 -12.22 -16.46
N MET A 107 -4.65 -11.26 -15.58
CA MET A 107 -4.71 -9.84 -15.92
C MET A 107 -3.62 -9.45 -16.91
N ASN A 108 -2.40 -10.01 -16.81
CA ASN A 108 -1.34 -9.77 -17.77
C ASN A 108 -1.76 -10.27 -19.17
N ASN A 109 -2.31 -11.49 -19.27
CA ASN A 109 -2.85 -12.00 -20.53
C ASN A 109 -3.91 -11.08 -21.15
N ARG A 110 -4.81 -10.53 -20.32
CA ARG A 110 -5.85 -9.60 -20.76
C ARG A 110 -5.28 -8.24 -21.18
N LEU A 111 -4.29 -7.72 -20.45
CA LEU A 111 -3.58 -6.50 -20.79
C LEU A 111 -2.92 -6.61 -22.16
N GLU A 112 -2.18 -7.70 -22.41
CA GLU A 112 -1.53 -7.95 -23.70
C GLU A 112 -2.55 -7.92 -24.86
N LEU A 113 -3.70 -8.57 -24.67
CA LEU A 113 -4.78 -8.56 -25.66
C LEU A 113 -5.34 -7.15 -25.90
N TRP A 114 -5.55 -6.35 -24.86
CA TRP A 114 -6.02 -4.96 -24.99
C TRP A 114 -5.01 -4.09 -25.73
N VAL A 115 -3.73 -4.22 -25.40
CA VAL A 115 -2.65 -3.49 -26.06
C VAL A 115 -2.57 -3.85 -27.55
N LEU A 116 -2.68 -5.13 -27.90
CA LEU A 116 -2.69 -5.57 -29.30
C LEU A 116 -3.88 -5.04 -30.08
N ARG A 117 -5.07 -4.98 -29.47
CA ARG A 117 -6.26 -4.41 -30.11
C ARG A 117 -6.13 -2.89 -30.28
N ALA A 118 -5.64 -2.20 -29.25
CA ALA A 118 -5.39 -0.77 -29.29
C ALA A 118 -4.41 -0.41 -30.41
N ALA A 119 -3.35 -1.19 -30.62
CA ALA A 119 -2.36 -0.97 -31.67
C ALA A 119 -2.97 -0.94 -33.08
N GLY A 120 -4.05 -1.69 -33.34
CA GLY A 120 -4.73 -1.71 -34.64
C GLY A 120 -5.43 -0.41 -35.02
N GLY A 121 -5.79 0.42 -34.03
CA GLY A 121 -6.46 1.72 -34.22
C GLY A 121 -5.65 2.92 -33.72
N TYR A 122 -4.41 2.69 -33.25
CA TYR A 122 -3.60 3.74 -32.65
C TYR A 122 -3.04 4.69 -33.72
N ALA A 123 -3.38 5.98 -33.60
CA ALA A 123 -2.92 7.01 -34.55
C ALA A 123 -1.45 7.40 -34.37
N GLY A 124 -0.85 7.07 -33.21
CA GLY A 124 0.55 7.33 -32.90
C GLY A 124 1.48 6.17 -33.28
N ASP A 125 2.73 6.24 -32.81
CA ASP A 125 3.69 5.15 -32.98
C ASP A 125 3.36 3.99 -32.03
N ALA A 126 2.96 2.84 -32.58
CA ALA A 126 2.66 1.63 -31.80
C ALA A 126 3.82 1.17 -30.90
N ALA A 127 5.07 1.57 -31.20
CA ALA A 127 6.20 1.31 -30.31
C ALA A 127 6.02 1.91 -28.91
N GLN A 128 5.23 2.98 -28.76
CA GLN A 128 4.93 3.61 -27.47
C GLN A 128 4.09 2.69 -26.57
N LEU A 129 3.30 1.78 -27.15
CA LEU A 129 2.47 0.84 -26.40
C LEU A 129 3.28 -0.30 -25.76
N ARG A 130 4.54 -0.50 -26.16
CA ARG A 130 5.44 -1.50 -25.57
C ARG A 130 5.67 -1.25 -24.08
N GLY A 131 5.62 0.00 -23.64
CA GLY A 131 5.76 0.36 -22.22
C GLY A 131 4.68 -0.29 -21.36
N LEU A 132 3.43 -0.38 -21.86
CA LEU A 132 2.32 -1.02 -21.15
C LEU A 132 2.59 -2.51 -20.92
N LEU A 133 3.10 -3.21 -21.93
CA LEU A 133 3.45 -4.63 -21.83
C LEU A 133 4.58 -4.86 -20.81
N GLN A 134 5.60 -4.01 -20.82
CA GLN A 134 6.71 -4.14 -19.87
C GLN A 134 6.30 -3.85 -18.43
N LEU A 135 5.45 -2.83 -18.22
CA LEU A 135 4.92 -2.53 -16.89
C LEU A 135 3.98 -3.63 -16.39
N GLY A 136 3.16 -4.19 -17.29
CA GLY A 136 2.30 -5.34 -16.98
C GLY A 136 3.10 -6.55 -16.53
N ARG A 137 4.13 -6.92 -17.31
CA ARG A 137 5.04 -8.00 -16.95
C ARG A 137 5.76 -7.73 -15.63
N ALA A 138 6.19 -6.49 -15.38
CA ALA A 138 6.84 -6.14 -14.11
C ALA A 138 5.88 -6.31 -12.91
N ALA A 139 4.59 -5.95 -13.06
CA ALA A 139 3.60 -6.12 -12.00
C ALA A 139 3.28 -7.60 -11.74
N GLU A 140 3.21 -8.44 -12.78
CA GLU A 140 3.06 -9.89 -12.63
C GLU A 140 4.30 -10.52 -11.99
N ASP A 141 5.51 -10.17 -12.43
CA ASP A 141 6.77 -10.68 -11.87
C ASP A 141 6.93 -10.32 -10.38
N ILE A 142 6.41 -9.17 -9.94
CA ILE A 142 6.32 -8.81 -8.51
C ILE A 142 5.37 -9.77 -7.77
N GLY A 143 4.23 -10.14 -8.37
CA GLY A 143 3.31 -11.15 -7.85
C GLY A 143 3.99 -12.51 -7.67
N ASP A 144 4.75 -12.96 -8.67
CA ASP A 144 5.54 -14.19 -8.60
C ASP A 144 6.55 -14.14 -7.45
N GLN A 145 7.26 -13.02 -7.28
CA GLN A 145 8.20 -12.87 -6.17
C GLN A 145 7.50 -12.87 -4.81
N ALA A 146 6.32 -12.25 -4.69
CA ALA A 146 5.54 -12.31 -3.47
C ALA A 146 5.11 -13.75 -3.13
N GLN A 147 4.70 -14.54 -4.13
CA GLN A 147 4.37 -15.96 -3.97
C GLN A 147 5.62 -16.78 -3.54
N GLN A 148 6.80 -16.49 -4.12
CA GLN A 148 8.06 -17.12 -3.72
C GLN A 148 8.43 -16.81 -2.27
N MET A 149 8.20 -15.59 -1.78
CA MET A 149 8.46 -15.22 -0.38
C MET A 149 7.69 -16.12 0.60
N VAL A 150 6.42 -16.41 0.32
CA VAL A 150 5.55 -17.18 1.24
C VAL A 150 5.70 -18.69 1.13
N TRP A 151 6.44 -19.18 0.12
CA TRP A 151 6.62 -20.61 -0.12
C TRP A 151 7.13 -21.39 1.10
N LEU A 152 8.01 -20.80 1.91
CA LEU A 152 8.54 -21.43 3.13
C LEU A 152 7.44 -21.68 4.18
N VAL A 153 6.52 -20.74 4.33
CA VAL A 153 5.35 -20.83 5.23
C VAL A 153 4.37 -21.88 4.71
N GLU A 154 4.19 -21.97 3.38
CA GLU A 154 3.40 -23.03 2.77
C GLU A 154 3.97 -24.42 3.02
N LYS A 155 5.31 -24.56 3.02
CA LYS A 155 6.01 -25.83 3.28
C LYS A 155 6.19 -26.14 4.76
N SER A 156 5.64 -25.31 5.67
CA SER A 156 5.77 -25.50 7.12
C SER A 156 7.23 -25.62 7.58
N THR A 157 8.10 -24.80 6.97
CA THR A 157 9.50 -24.69 7.37
C THR A 157 9.62 -23.61 8.45
N GLU A 158 10.35 -23.90 9.53
CA GLU A 158 10.65 -22.89 10.55
C GLU A 158 11.48 -21.75 9.92
N LEU A 159 10.97 -20.52 10.05
CA LEU A 159 11.69 -19.33 9.64
C LEU A 159 12.74 -18.98 10.70
N HIS A 160 13.95 -18.61 10.25
CA HIS A 160 14.99 -18.18 11.18
C HIS A 160 14.61 -16.81 11.80
N PRO A 161 14.81 -16.59 13.11
CA PRO A 161 14.41 -15.35 13.81
C PRO A 161 14.94 -14.05 13.18
N VAL A 162 16.08 -14.13 12.48
CA VAL A 162 16.67 -12.99 11.74
C VAL A 162 15.70 -12.36 10.73
N LEU A 163 14.76 -13.13 10.17
CA LEU A 163 13.77 -12.59 9.24
C LEU A 163 12.83 -11.64 9.97
N GLY A 164 12.36 -11.97 11.18
CA GLY A 164 11.54 -11.05 11.98
C GLY A 164 12.27 -9.74 12.27
N MET A 165 13.55 -9.81 12.67
CA MET A 165 14.37 -8.63 12.92
C MET A 165 14.57 -7.76 11.67
N ALA A 166 14.90 -8.39 10.53
CA ALA A 166 15.13 -7.67 9.28
C ALA A 166 13.86 -7.03 8.71
N LEU A 167 12.68 -7.58 9.03
CA LEU A 167 11.39 -7.01 8.65
C LEU A 167 10.98 -5.83 9.54
N GLY A 168 11.46 -5.79 10.79
CA GLY A 168 11.26 -4.65 11.68
C GLY A 168 12.04 -3.40 11.25
N ASP A 169 13.20 -3.56 10.60
CA ASP A 169 14.04 -2.44 10.14
C ASP A 169 13.57 -1.81 8.80
N ALA A 170 12.37 -2.14 8.30
CA ALA A 170 11.86 -1.64 7.03
C ALA A 170 11.30 -0.22 7.16
N ASP A 171 11.52 0.63 6.14
CA ASP A 171 11.01 2.01 6.11
C ASP A 171 9.48 2.09 6.30
N ASP A 172 8.74 1.10 5.80
CA ASP A 172 7.31 0.93 5.99
C ASP A 172 7.03 -0.43 6.65
N VAL A 173 6.15 -0.43 7.64
CA VAL A 173 5.66 -1.64 8.31
C VAL A 173 4.35 -2.12 7.71
N PHE A 174 4.08 -3.43 7.79
CA PHE A 174 2.81 -4.04 7.38
C PHE A 174 2.05 -4.52 8.61
N LEU A 175 0.81 -4.05 8.76
CA LEU A 175 -0.02 -4.34 9.92
C LEU A 175 -1.31 -5.02 9.49
N ARG A 176 -1.68 -6.09 10.21
CA ARG A 176 -3.03 -6.65 10.20
C ARG A 176 -3.70 -6.27 11.52
N LEU A 177 -4.72 -5.42 11.45
CA LEU A 177 -5.32 -4.81 12.63
C LEU A 177 -6.83 -5.07 12.66
N PRO A 178 -7.37 -5.74 13.70
CA PRO A 178 -8.81 -5.88 13.86
C PRO A 178 -9.46 -4.53 14.17
N ILE A 179 -10.73 -4.35 13.80
CA ILE A 179 -11.49 -3.16 14.16
C ILE A 179 -12.29 -3.42 15.42
N GLY A 180 -11.96 -2.69 16.48
CA GLY A 180 -12.67 -2.73 17.75
C GLY A 180 -14.08 -2.15 17.64
N SER A 181 -15.02 -2.71 18.40
CA SER A 181 -16.38 -2.18 18.50
C SER A 181 -16.40 -0.78 19.07
N ARG A 182 -17.16 0.15 18.46
CA ARG A 182 -17.22 1.58 18.87
C ARG A 182 -15.88 2.32 18.79
N SER A 183 -14.90 1.80 18.04
CA SER A 183 -13.67 2.53 17.70
C SER A 183 -13.95 3.69 16.74
N ALA A 184 -12.98 4.57 16.53
CA ALA A 184 -13.13 5.66 15.56
C ALA A 184 -13.33 5.14 14.12
N MET A 185 -12.82 3.93 13.83
CA MET A 185 -12.98 3.26 12.54
C MET A 185 -14.34 2.57 12.37
N ASP A 186 -15.05 2.23 13.45
CA ASP A 186 -16.32 1.49 13.36
C ASP A 186 -17.43 2.31 12.69
N GLY A 187 -17.83 1.91 11.49
CA GLY A 187 -18.85 2.59 10.68
C GLY A 187 -18.33 3.76 9.84
N ALA A 188 -17.06 4.13 9.98
CA ALA A 188 -16.41 5.17 9.18
C ALA A 188 -16.04 4.67 7.78
N SER A 189 -15.96 5.59 6.82
CA SER A 189 -15.37 5.31 5.50
C SER A 189 -13.89 5.64 5.49
N LEU A 190 -13.10 4.98 4.64
CA LEU A 190 -11.67 5.25 4.52
C LEU A 190 -11.35 6.71 4.20
N GLU A 191 -12.16 7.34 3.35
CA GLU A 191 -12.04 8.77 3.03
C GLU A 191 -12.26 9.68 4.25
N ALA A 192 -13.20 9.31 5.13
CA ALA A 192 -13.49 10.10 6.33
C ALA A 192 -12.38 9.97 7.38
N LEU A 193 -11.64 8.86 7.37
CA LEU A 193 -10.54 8.59 8.30
C LEU A 193 -9.24 9.30 7.91
N ASN A 194 -9.09 9.69 6.63
CA ASN A 194 -7.92 10.40 6.11
C ASN A 194 -6.56 9.73 6.45
N LEU A 195 -6.55 8.40 6.54
CA LEU A 195 -5.40 7.59 6.97
C LEU A 195 -4.10 7.90 6.21
N PRO A 196 -4.09 8.16 4.88
CA PRO A 196 -2.85 8.43 4.15
C PRO A 196 -2.17 9.76 4.51
N VAL A 197 -2.90 10.68 5.15
CA VAL A 197 -2.34 11.97 5.63
C VAL A 197 -1.89 11.82 7.08
N GLU A 198 -2.76 11.29 7.92
CA GLU A 198 -2.47 11.02 9.33
C GLU A 198 -3.31 9.79 9.74
N PRO A 199 -2.68 8.66 10.10
CA PRO A 199 -1.27 8.50 10.50
C PRO A 199 -0.25 8.22 9.38
N GLY A 200 -0.62 8.33 8.11
CA GLY A 200 0.28 8.06 6.97
C GLY A 200 0.15 6.64 6.40
N TYR A 201 -0.94 5.95 6.71
CA TYR A 201 -1.16 4.56 6.29
C TYR A 201 -2.05 4.44 5.06
N VAL A 202 -1.73 3.46 4.23
CA VAL A 202 -2.53 3.05 3.08
C VAL A 202 -3.13 1.68 3.37
N VAL A 203 -4.45 1.57 3.29
CA VAL A 203 -5.16 0.29 3.43
C VAL A 203 -5.02 -0.51 2.13
N LEU A 204 -4.35 -1.65 2.24
CA LEU A 204 -4.11 -2.60 1.15
C LEU A 204 -5.31 -3.53 0.96
N ALA A 205 -5.91 -3.99 2.06
CA ALA A 205 -7.08 -4.85 2.01
C ALA A 205 -7.96 -4.71 3.26
N ILE A 206 -9.24 -5.02 3.11
CA ILE A 206 -10.17 -5.25 4.22
C ILE A 206 -10.59 -6.71 4.17
N GLU A 207 -10.32 -7.44 5.24
CA GLU A 207 -10.79 -8.80 5.47
C GLU A 207 -12.11 -8.75 6.26
N ARG A 208 -13.16 -9.33 5.69
CA ARG A 208 -14.48 -9.46 6.31
C ARG A 208 -15.08 -10.81 5.93
N ASP A 209 -15.48 -11.59 6.94
CA ASP A 209 -16.10 -12.91 6.76
C ASP A 209 -15.27 -13.83 5.84
N ASP A 210 -13.95 -13.94 6.09
CA ASP A 210 -12.98 -14.69 5.29
C ASP A 210 -12.89 -14.27 3.81
N ARG A 211 -13.26 -13.02 3.51
CA ARG A 211 -13.15 -12.43 2.18
C ARG A 211 -12.34 -11.16 2.21
N TYR A 212 -11.47 -11.00 1.24
CA TYR A 212 -10.67 -9.81 1.07
C TYR A 212 -11.28 -8.87 0.04
N GLN A 213 -11.40 -7.61 0.43
CA GLN A 213 -11.57 -6.49 -0.48
C GLN A 213 -10.21 -5.81 -0.64
N TYR A 214 -9.49 -6.08 -1.72
CA TYR A 214 -8.22 -5.41 -2.02
C TYR A 214 -8.44 -3.99 -2.50
N ARG A 215 -7.48 -3.13 -2.18
CA ARG A 215 -7.42 -1.72 -2.62
C ARG A 215 -8.78 -1.03 -2.50
N PRO A 216 -9.39 -1.08 -1.31
CA PRO A 216 -10.70 -0.49 -1.10
C PRO A 216 -10.66 1.01 -1.40
N ARG A 217 -11.68 1.49 -2.12
CA ARG A 217 -11.83 2.92 -2.42
C ARG A 217 -12.21 3.69 -1.15
N GLY A 218 -12.03 5.02 -1.17
CA GLY A 218 -12.36 5.91 -0.06
C GLY A 218 -13.78 5.74 0.52
N ILE A 219 -14.76 5.38 -0.32
CA ILE A 219 -16.16 5.13 0.08
C ILE A 219 -16.37 3.83 0.87
N ALA A 220 -15.38 2.92 0.90
CA ALA A 220 -15.49 1.65 1.59
C ALA A 220 -15.66 1.90 3.09
N LYS A 221 -16.68 1.28 3.67
CA LYS A 221 -16.99 1.40 5.10
C LYS A 221 -16.42 0.24 5.89
N LEU A 222 -15.73 0.60 6.94
CA LEU A 222 -15.21 -0.28 7.96
C LEU A 222 -16.30 -0.62 8.98
N LYS A 223 -16.20 -1.80 9.60
CA LYS A 223 -17.11 -2.29 10.63
C LYS A 223 -16.31 -2.99 11.71
N ALA A 224 -16.81 -2.94 12.95
CA ALA A 224 -16.30 -3.77 14.03
C ALA A 224 -16.20 -5.25 13.60
N GLY A 225 -15.05 -5.86 13.89
CA GLY A 225 -14.73 -7.25 13.51
C GLY A 225 -14.08 -7.41 12.14
N ASP A 226 -14.07 -6.39 11.28
CA ASP A 226 -13.21 -6.39 10.10
C ASP A 226 -11.74 -6.43 10.53
N HIS A 227 -10.86 -6.95 9.68
CA HIS A 227 -9.42 -6.72 9.81
C HIS A 227 -8.95 -5.87 8.63
N ILE A 228 -8.20 -4.82 8.92
CA ILE A 228 -7.51 -4.06 7.87
C ILE A 228 -6.09 -4.58 7.73
N LEU A 229 -5.64 -4.68 6.48
CA LEU A 229 -4.23 -4.81 6.16
C LEU A 229 -3.77 -3.47 5.64
N ALA A 230 -2.80 -2.87 6.31
CA ALA A 230 -2.31 -1.54 5.98
C ALA A 230 -0.79 -1.51 5.98
N THR A 231 -0.23 -0.58 5.21
CA THR A 231 1.19 -0.29 5.17
C THR A 231 1.42 1.20 5.37
N GLY A 232 2.50 1.53 6.07
CA GLY A 232 2.84 2.90 6.39
C GLY A 232 4.06 2.97 7.32
N PRO A 233 4.44 4.18 7.72
CA PRO A 233 5.62 4.41 8.55
C PRO A 233 5.44 3.86 9.97
N GLU A 234 6.52 3.36 10.58
CA GLU A 234 6.53 2.84 11.95
C GLU A 234 5.99 3.86 12.96
N GLU A 235 6.29 5.15 12.79
CA GLU A 235 5.87 6.20 13.74
C GLU A 235 4.35 6.41 13.79
N GLY A 236 3.61 5.99 12.75
CA GLY A 236 2.15 6.09 12.71
C GLY A 236 1.42 4.89 13.30
N GLN A 237 2.15 3.84 13.68
CA GLN A 237 1.60 2.55 14.07
C GLN A 237 0.70 2.64 15.31
N GLU A 238 1.13 3.35 16.36
CA GLU A 238 0.33 3.57 17.58
C GLU A 238 -0.96 4.32 17.28
N ALA A 239 -0.87 5.41 16.53
CA ALA A 239 -2.05 6.22 16.16
C ALA A 239 -3.07 5.41 15.35
N LEU A 240 -2.61 4.56 14.42
CA LEU A 240 -3.49 3.66 13.67
C LEU A 240 -4.19 2.64 14.60
N ALA A 241 -3.45 2.04 15.53
CA ALA A 241 -3.98 1.11 16.52
C ALA A 241 -5.07 1.77 17.38
N GLU A 242 -4.81 2.98 17.86
CA GLU A 242 -5.77 3.72 18.68
C GLU A 242 -7.06 4.04 17.92
N MET A 243 -6.96 4.45 16.65
CA MET A 243 -8.12 4.69 15.79
C MET A 243 -8.98 3.42 15.62
N ALA A 244 -8.34 2.25 15.57
CA ALA A 244 -9.02 0.95 15.51
C ALA A 244 -9.51 0.45 16.88
N GLY A 245 -9.20 1.17 17.97
CA GLY A 245 -9.67 0.85 19.33
C GLY A 245 -8.70 0.01 20.16
N TRP A 246 -7.41 -0.02 19.80
CA TRP A 246 -6.40 -0.84 20.46
C TRP A 246 -5.22 -0.01 20.95
N ARG A 247 -4.58 -0.49 22.00
CA ARG A 247 -3.24 -0.08 22.43
C ARG A 247 -2.28 -1.20 22.07
N LEU A 248 -1.16 -0.83 21.46
CA LEU A 248 -0.06 -1.76 21.22
C LEU A 248 0.76 -1.87 22.50
N VAL A 249 0.99 -3.10 22.95
CA VAL A 249 1.83 -3.39 24.11
C VAL A 249 2.89 -4.37 23.65
N GLU A 250 4.15 -3.99 23.75
CA GLU A 250 5.26 -4.91 23.50
C GLU A 250 5.49 -5.75 24.77
N ASP A 251 5.46 -7.08 24.62
CA ASP A 251 5.79 -8.00 25.69
C ASP A 251 7.30 -7.91 25.98
N GLU A 252 7.66 -7.54 27.21
CA GLU A 252 9.06 -7.33 27.62
C GLU A 252 9.94 -8.61 27.56
N ASP A 253 9.33 -9.80 27.59
CA ASP A 253 10.01 -11.09 27.57
C ASP A 253 10.15 -11.67 26.16
N THR A 254 9.19 -11.41 25.26
CA THR A 254 9.17 -11.99 23.91
C THR A 254 9.43 -10.98 22.78
N GLY A 255 9.22 -9.68 23.02
CA GLY A 255 9.23 -8.64 21.99
C GLY A 255 8.02 -8.72 21.05
N GLU A 256 7.00 -9.52 21.37
CA GLU A 256 5.78 -9.63 20.57
C GLU A 256 4.85 -8.45 20.85
N ILE A 257 4.21 -7.94 19.80
CA ILE A 257 3.23 -6.85 19.92
C ILE A 257 1.85 -7.44 20.19
N GLU A 258 1.31 -7.18 21.38
CA GLU A 258 -0.05 -7.51 21.78
C GLU A 258 -1.01 -6.32 21.59
N LEU A 259 -2.28 -6.63 21.32
CA LEU A 259 -3.35 -5.64 21.19
C LEU A 259 -4.24 -5.67 22.44
N GLU A 260 -4.15 -4.62 23.25
CA GLU A 260 -5.07 -4.41 24.37
C GLU A 260 -6.24 -3.51 23.95
N PRO A 261 -7.51 -3.85 24.29
CA PRO A 261 -8.63 -2.96 24.03
C PRO A 261 -8.43 -1.62 24.74
N LEU A 262 -8.58 -0.51 24.03
CA LEU A 262 -8.75 0.79 24.67
C LEU A 262 -10.04 0.72 25.49
N ALA A 263 -9.92 0.86 26.82
CA ALA A 263 -11.07 0.84 27.72
C ALA A 263 -12.17 1.74 27.15
N ALA A 264 -13.39 1.21 27.02
CA ALA A 264 -14.50 1.94 26.44
C ALA A 264 -14.63 3.28 27.17
N ALA A 265 -14.48 4.40 26.45
CA ALA A 265 -14.82 5.69 26.99
C ALA A 265 -16.30 5.62 27.44
N ASP A 266 -16.51 5.76 28.75
CA ASP A 266 -17.82 5.78 29.40
C ASP A 266 -18.72 6.91 28.87
#